data_AF-A0A365MV73-F1
#
_entry.id   AF-A0A365MV73-F1
#
_cell.length_a   1.000
_cell.length_b   1.000
_cell.length_c   1.000
_cell.angle_alpha   90.00
_cell.angle_beta   90.00
_cell.angle_gamma   90.00
#
_symmetry.space_group_name_H-M   'P 1'
#
loop_
_entity.id
_entity.type
_entity.pdbx_description
1 polymer ?
#
loop_
_entity_poly.entity_id
_entity_poly.type
_entity_poly.pdbx_seq_one_letter_code
_entity_poly.pdbx_strand_id
1 'polypeptide(L)'
;MPCHKRKGLSQDPFEGNDDPNVDIVDVDNHLGRSIRRMMLLSKATLPINVDDDAYEYDVLQKSPKELHQELRRHITDVKEGLKQSEDNSDIDEHIIDELSRMVYGTNMIENVGGGLDITLKLCRDVFRGDKEPPEEISEDDPEYEQLDLYLYNKDLPCKHADILRSYREIVQHAKAARFMIEQVCINDKDLSEYIITQAHGDLTYKIDISNDIPWNEYSGQYRLWNVQCGSHVFMDHSKVRIAMRDMIEELESDIRKATDKGQIDPVALASKYCHKFVNIHPFGDGNGRMCRLILNTLLIKYGGGCPIVTIGLDGRDRREYLRIAVAQNMKQLAFFTLQHAHDSMLRLKEATKLRVSPEP
;
A
#
# COMPACT_ATOMS: atom_id res chain seq x y z
N MET A 1 -24.33 29.73 49.94
CA MET A 1 -24.49 28.26 50.02
C MET A 1 -24.51 27.70 48.60
N PRO A 2 -23.86 26.55 48.35
CA PRO A 2 -22.70 26.57 47.44
C PRO A 2 -22.89 25.84 46.10
N CYS A 3 -22.10 26.35 45.15
CA CYS A 3 -21.56 25.81 43.90
C CYS A 3 -21.51 24.27 43.77
N HIS A 4 -22.12 23.73 42.71
CA HIS A 4 -21.78 22.41 42.18
C HIS A 4 -21.19 22.54 40.77
N LYS A 5 -19.86 22.42 40.72
CA LYS A 5 -19.04 22.21 39.52
C LYS A 5 -19.49 20.91 38.82
N ARG A 6 -19.86 20.97 37.54
CA ARG A 6 -19.83 19.79 36.66
C ARG A 6 -18.37 19.53 36.28
N LYS A 7 -17.85 18.39 36.69
CA LYS A 7 -16.56 17.85 36.23
C LYS A 7 -16.67 17.49 34.75
N GLY A 8 -15.69 17.92 33.96
CA GLY A 8 -15.50 17.48 32.59
C GLY A 8 -15.12 15.99 32.56
N LEU A 9 -15.64 15.29 31.55
CA LEU A 9 -15.16 14.00 31.09
C LEU A 9 -14.67 14.22 29.67
N SER A 10 -13.39 14.61 29.54
CA SER A 10 -12.60 14.27 28.36
C SER A 10 -11.68 13.14 28.80
N GLN A 11 -11.98 11.93 28.37
CA GLN A 11 -11.02 10.84 28.34
C GLN A 11 -11.00 10.34 26.91
N ASP A 12 -9.87 10.57 26.27
CA ASP A 12 -9.48 9.97 24.99
C ASP A 12 -9.52 8.44 25.13
N PRO A 13 -10.01 7.69 24.13
CA PRO A 13 -10.07 6.23 24.23
C PRO A 13 -8.72 5.52 23.99
N PHE A 14 -7.62 6.26 23.85
CA PHE A 14 -6.31 5.74 23.42
C PHE A 14 -5.18 5.90 24.44
N GLU A 15 -5.45 5.81 25.74
CA GLU A 15 -4.38 5.71 26.76
C GLU A 15 -4.41 4.37 27.50
N GLY A 16 -3.33 3.58 27.33
CA GLY A 16 -2.98 2.51 28.28
C GLY A 16 -2.23 1.31 27.70
N ASN A 17 -0.90 1.41 27.60
CA ASN A 17 0.06 0.52 28.29
C ASN A 17 1.48 0.74 27.76
N ASP A 18 2.23 1.65 28.41
CA ASP A 18 3.68 1.73 28.25
C ASP A 18 4.34 0.68 29.13
N ASP A 19 4.84 -0.40 28.52
CA ASP A 19 5.73 -1.37 29.14
C ASP A 19 7.17 -0.78 29.15
N PRO A 20 7.79 -0.54 30.32
CA PRO A 20 9.04 0.23 30.44
C PRO A 20 10.31 -0.55 30.02
N ASN A 21 10.19 -1.60 29.20
CA ASN A 21 11.33 -2.44 28.81
C ASN A 21 11.31 -2.83 27.32
N VAL A 22 10.92 -1.90 26.46
CA VAL A 22 11.20 -1.99 25.03
C VAL A 22 12.58 -1.39 24.79
N ASP A 23 13.55 -2.24 24.49
CA ASP A 23 14.84 -1.80 23.94
C ASP A 23 14.54 -0.81 22.81
N ILE A 24 15.04 0.43 22.95
CA ILE A 24 14.93 1.46 21.91
C ILE A 24 15.78 0.98 20.75
N VAL A 25 15.18 0.18 19.88
CA VAL A 25 15.66 -0.04 18.52
C VAL A 25 15.66 1.36 17.90
N ASP A 26 16.81 1.81 17.42
CA ASP A 26 16.94 3.05 16.67
C ASP A 26 16.00 2.96 15.45
N VAL A 27 14.74 3.41 15.61
CA VAL A 27 13.73 3.37 14.56
C VAL A 27 14.13 4.43 13.56
N ASP A 28 14.74 3.97 12.49
CA ASP A 28 15.04 4.80 11.33
C ASP A 28 13.72 5.30 10.74
N ASN A 29 13.40 6.57 11.02
CA ASN A 29 12.16 7.20 10.59
C ASN A 29 12.01 7.24 9.06
N HIS A 30 13.11 7.06 8.32
CA HIS A 30 13.16 7.07 6.87
C HIS A 30 12.78 5.71 6.29
N LEU A 31 11.51 5.54 5.90
CA LEU A 31 10.96 4.25 5.45
C LEU A 31 11.73 3.63 4.27
N GLY A 32 12.18 4.45 3.31
CA GLY A 32 12.98 3.97 2.18
C GLY A 32 14.29 3.31 2.63
N ARG A 33 14.90 3.83 3.70
CA ARG A 33 16.16 3.31 4.26
C ARG A 33 15.92 2.01 5.01
N SER A 34 14.82 1.95 5.77
CA SER A 34 14.35 0.73 6.42
C SER A 34 14.08 -0.40 5.42
N ILE A 35 13.41 -0.11 4.30
CA ILE A 35 13.17 -1.09 3.23
C ILE A 35 14.48 -1.52 2.56
N ARG A 36 15.40 -0.61 2.24
CA ARG A 36 16.70 -0.99 1.66
C ARG A 36 17.50 -1.89 2.61
N ARG A 37 17.54 -1.56 3.91
CA ARG A 37 18.19 -2.40 4.94
C ARG A 37 17.57 -3.79 4.96
N MET A 38 16.25 -3.90 4.87
CA MET A 38 15.54 -5.17 4.74
C MET A 38 16.01 -5.97 3.50
N MET A 39 16.20 -5.33 2.34
CA MET A 39 16.70 -5.99 1.13
C MET A 39 18.09 -6.63 1.33
N LEU A 40 18.96 -5.99 2.12
CA LEU A 40 20.31 -6.47 2.46
C LEU A 40 20.30 -7.57 3.54
N LEU A 41 19.44 -7.41 4.54
CA LEU A 41 19.37 -8.27 5.73
C LEU A 41 18.54 -9.54 5.52
N SER A 42 17.77 -9.62 4.44
CA SER A 42 16.96 -10.78 4.03
C SER A 42 17.82 -12.03 3.81
N LYS A 43 18.32 -12.61 4.90
CA LYS A 43 18.96 -13.93 4.98
C LYS A 43 17.85 -14.95 4.78
N ALA A 44 17.72 -15.43 3.53
CA ALA A 44 16.73 -16.41 3.10
C ALA A 44 15.27 -15.92 3.09
N THR A 45 14.95 -14.99 2.19
CA THR A 45 13.66 -15.13 1.49
C THR A 45 13.63 -16.51 0.84
N LEU A 46 12.58 -17.28 1.07
CA LEU A 46 12.35 -18.56 0.39
C LEU A 46 12.63 -18.37 -1.12
N PRO A 47 13.35 -19.30 -1.77
CA PRO A 47 13.53 -19.29 -3.21
C PRO A 47 12.21 -18.93 -3.89
N ILE A 48 12.24 -17.85 -4.68
CA ILE A 48 11.04 -17.49 -5.40
C ILE A 48 10.84 -18.59 -6.45
N ASN A 49 9.69 -19.27 -6.47
CA ASN A 49 9.36 -20.25 -7.51
C ASN A 49 8.01 -19.92 -8.16
N VAL A 50 7.83 -20.23 -9.45
CA VAL A 50 6.58 -19.90 -10.17
C VAL A 50 5.49 -20.86 -9.70
N ASP A 51 4.35 -20.33 -9.28
CA ASP A 51 3.13 -21.14 -9.15
C ASP A 51 2.39 -21.23 -10.50
N ASP A 52 2.63 -22.31 -11.25
CA ASP A 52 2.06 -22.49 -12.60
C ASP A 52 0.52 -22.44 -12.62
N ASP A 53 -0.14 -22.79 -11.52
CA ASP A 53 -1.61 -22.79 -11.43
C ASP A 53 -2.18 -21.37 -11.20
N ALA A 54 -1.34 -20.42 -10.76
CA ALA A 54 -1.74 -19.06 -10.44
C ALA A 54 -1.82 -18.12 -11.66
N TYR A 55 -1.23 -18.49 -12.80
CA TYR A 55 -1.16 -17.61 -13.99
C TYR A 55 -2.01 -18.13 -15.15
N GLU A 56 -2.47 -17.19 -15.99
CA GLU A 56 -3.08 -17.49 -17.28
C GLU A 56 -2.00 -17.35 -18.36
N TYR A 57 -1.87 -18.36 -19.23
CA TYR A 57 -0.89 -18.37 -20.31
C TYR A 57 -1.52 -17.77 -21.57
N ASP A 58 -1.06 -16.59 -21.97
CA ASP A 58 -1.36 -16.02 -23.29
C ASP A 58 -0.19 -16.27 -24.24
N VAL A 59 -0.48 -16.83 -25.41
CA VAL A 59 0.51 -17.16 -26.46
C VAL A 59 1.10 -15.91 -27.10
N LEU A 60 0.42 -14.76 -26.99
CA LEU A 60 0.85 -13.49 -27.58
C LEU A 60 1.71 -12.62 -26.64
N GLN A 61 1.91 -13.05 -25.40
CA GLN A 61 2.68 -12.33 -24.39
C GLN A 61 3.89 -13.13 -23.95
N LYS A 62 4.89 -12.47 -23.34
CA LYS A 62 5.99 -13.20 -22.68
C LYS A 62 5.39 -14.19 -21.69
N SER A 63 5.90 -15.41 -21.67
CA SER A 63 5.35 -16.42 -20.78
C SER A 63 5.56 -16.02 -19.31
N PRO A 64 4.64 -16.35 -18.39
CA PRO A 64 4.81 -16.08 -16.95
C PRO A 64 6.15 -16.60 -16.41
N LYS A 65 6.62 -17.75 -16.92
CA LYS A 65 7.91 -18.35 -16.55
C LYS A 65 9.10 -17.49 -16.93
N GLU A 66 9.13 -16.98 -18.17
CA GLU A 66 10.21 -16.10 -18.64
C GLU A 66 10.24 -14.80 -17.86
N LEU A 67 9.07 -14.17 -17.67
CA LEU A 67 8.95 -12.92 -16.94
C LEU A 67 9.38 -13.08 -15.47
N HIS A 68 9.02 -14.21 -14.86
CA HIS A 68 9.46 -14.52 -13.51
C HIS A 68 10.97 -14.77 -13.44
N GLN A 69 11.56 -15.43 -14.44
CA GLN A 69 13.01 -15.60 -14.51
C GLN A 69 13.75 -14.25 -14.64
N GLU A 70 13.22 -13.33 -15.46
CA GLU A 70 13.73 -11.97 -15.58
C GLU A 70 13.63 -11.19 -14.27
N LEU A 71 12.46 -11.25 -13.60
CA LEU A 71 12.23 -10.63 -12.29
C LEU A 71 13.25 -11.12 -11.26
N ARG A 72 13.46 -12.43 -11.14
CA ARG A 72 14.46 -13.00 -10.21
C ARG A 72 15.86 -12.49 -10.50
N ARG A 73 16.24 -12.43 -11.77
CA ARG A 73 17.54 -11.91 -12.18
C ARG A 73 17.68 -10.43 -11.80
N HIS A 74 16.65 -9.62 -11.97
CA HIS A 74 16.68 -8.21 -11.55
C HIS A 74 16.80 -8.05 -10.03
N ILE A 75 16.09 -8.87 -9.25
CA ILE A 75 16.23 -8.90 -7.78
C ILE A 75 17.67 -9.26 -7.37
N THR A 76 18.28 -10.28 -8.00
CA THR A 76 19.67 -10.65 -7.73
C THR A 76 20.64 -9.52 -8.08
N ASP A 77 20.51 -8.93 -9.27
CA ASP A 77 21.36 -7.82 -9.73
C ASP A 77 21.28 -6.61 -8.77
N VAL A 78 20.07 -6.27 -8.29
CA VAL A 78 19.86 -5.20 -7.30
C VAL A 78 20.55 -5.56 -5.98
N LYS A 79 20.32 -6.77 -5.45
CA LYS A 79 20.94 -7.20 -4.18
C LYS A 79 22.47 -7.19 -4.24
N GLU A 80 23.06 -7.53 -5.38
CA GLU A 80 24.51 -7.46 -5.58
C GLU A 80 25.00 -6.01 -5.67
N GLY A 81 24.32 -5.16 -6.45
CA GLY A 81 24.69 -3.74 -6.57
C GLY A 81 24.60 -2.99 -5.24
N LEU A 82 23.59 -3.27 -4.41
CA LEU A 82 23.45 -2.66 -3.08
C LEU A 82 24.58 -3.04 -2.11
N LYS A 83 25.21 -4.21 -2.28
CA LYS A 83 26.35 -4.63 -1.46
C LYS A 83 27.66 -3.95 -1.87
N GLN A 84 27.75 -3.48 -3.10
CA GLN A 84 28.98 -2.89 -3.68
C GLN A 84 29.05 -1.38 -3.49
N SER A 85 27.94 -0.72 -3.14
CA SER A 85 27.87 0.74 -2.99
C SER A 85 28.08 1.18 -1.54
N GLU A 86 28.98 2.14 -1.32
CA GLU A 86 29.23 2.76 -0.01
C GLU A 86 28.15 3.81 0.37
N ASP A 87 27.53 4.48 -0.60
CA ASP A 87 26.44 5.46 -0.41
C ASP A 87 25.19 5.10 -1.23
N ASN A 88 24.15 4.69 -0.51
CA ASN A 88 22.87 4.26 -1.06
C ASN A 88 21.72 5.25 -0.77
N SER A 89 22.02 6.50 -0.39
CA SER A 89 21.00 7.52 -0.06
C SER A 89 19.97 7.73 -1.18
N ASP A 90 20.41 7.87 -2.43
CA ASP A 90 19.46 8.01 -3.54
C ASP A 90 18.65 6.73 -3.84
N ILE A 91 19.09 5.54 -3.39
CA ILE A 91 18.25 4.33 -3.46
C ILE A 91 17.13 4.45 -2.43
N ASP A 92 17.41 4.99 -1.24
CA ASP A 92 16.38 5.30 -0.24
C ASP A 92 15.32 6.23 -0.86
N GLU A 93 15.77 7.24 -1.61
CA GLU A 93 14.90 8.18 -2.34
C GLU A 93 14.15 7.55 -3.51
N HIS A 94 14.79 6.64 -4.27
CA HIS A 94 14.11 5.90 -5.33
C HIS A 94 12.99 5.01 -4.77
N ILE A 95 13.21 4.36 -3.63
CA ILE A 95 12.18 3.57 -2.94
C ILE A 95 11.03 4.48 -2.50
N ILE A 96 11.32 5.65 -1.93
CA ILE A 96 10.28 6.63 -1.58
C ILE A 96 9.51 7.10 -2.82
N ASP A 97 10.18 7.31 -3.95
CA ASP A 97 9.53 7.70 -5.21
C ASP A 97 8.58 6.60 -5.70
N GLU A 98 8.98 5.33 -5.67
CA GLU A 98 8.11 4.20 -6.03
C GLU A 98 6.92 4.04 -5.07
N LEU A 99 7.11 4.20 -3.75
CA LEU A 99 6.00 4.21 -2.78
C LEU A 99 5.03 5.38 -3.03
N SER A 100 5.56 6.56 -3.37
CA SER A 100 4.75 7.73 -3.66
C SER A 100 3.96 7.57 -4.97
N ARG A 101 4.55 6.94 -5.98
CA ARG A 101 3.87 6.56 -7.24
C ARG A 101 2.82 5.49 -7.00
N MET A 102 3.04 4.56 -6.08
CA MET A 102 2.05 3.56 -5.67
C MET A 102 0.81 4.24 -5.07
N VAL A 103 1.01 5.23 -4.19
CA VAL A 103 -0.08 6.04 -3.61
C VAL A 103 -0.82 6.81 -4.70
N TYR A 104 -0.09 7.52 -5.57
CA TYR A 104 -0.68 8.27 -6.69
C TYR A 104 -1.52 7.37 -7.60
N GLY A 105 -0.95 6.30 -8.16
CA GLY A 105 -1.66 5.43 -9.10
C GLY A 105 -2.90 4.78 -8.46
N THR A 106 -2.79 4.37 -7.21
CA THR A 106 -3.92 3.82 -6.45
C THR A 106 -5.04 4.83 -6.22
N ASN A 107 -4.73 6.09 -5.98
CA ASN A 107 -5.72 7.16 -5.85
C ASN A 107 -6.35 7.49 -7.22
N MET A 108 -5.55 7.50 -8.29
CA MET A 108 -6.04 7.73 -9.66
C MET A 108 -7.01 6.66 -10.14
N ILE A 109 -6.87 5.41 -9.69
CA ILE A 109 -7.84 4.35 -9.98
C ILE A 109 -9.23 4.71 -9.45
N GLU A 110 -9.30 5.26 -8.23
CA GLU A 110 -10.55 5.67 -7.59
C GLU A 110 -11.00 7.11 -7.96
N ASN A 111 -10.23 7.82 -8.79
CA ASN A 111 -10.42 9.24 -9.13
C ASN A 111 -10.44 10.18 -7.91
N VAL A 112 -9.56 9.91 -6.94
CA VAL A 112 -9.40 10.69 -5.69
C VAL A 112 -8.00 11.29 -5.59
N GLY A 113 -7.76 12.16 -4.62
CA GLY A 113 -6.47 12.81 -4.42
C GLY A 113 -6.16 13.90 -5.45
N GLY A 114 -4.88 14.04 -5.83
CA GLY A 114 -4.37 15.19 -6.58
C GLY A 114 -3.38 14.82 -7.71
N GLY A 115 -2.73 15.83 -8.28
CA GLY A 115 -1.71 15.65 -9.31
C GLY A 115 -0.48 14.87 -8.83
N LEU A 116 0.33 14.40 -9.78
CA LEU A 116 1.53 13.60 -9.47
C LEU A 116 2.50 14.39 -8.58
N ASP A 117 2.85 15.64 -8.94
CA ASP A 117 3.89 16.40 -8.25
C ASP A 117 3.54 16.67 -6.78
N ILE A 118 2.31 17.11 -6.51
CA ILE A 118 1.83 17.31 -5.13
C ILE A 118 1.74 15.99 -4.37
N THR A 119 1.34 14.90 -5.02
CA THR A 119 1.31 13.57 -4.41
C THR A 119 2.70 13.11 -4.00
N LEU A 120 3.69 13.23 -4.89
CA LEU A 120 5.09 12.89 -4.61
C LEU A 120 5.64 13.73 -3.45
N LYS A 121 5.34 15.03 -3.42
CA LYS A 121 5.77 15.93 -2.34
C LYS A 121 5.22 15.50 -0.98
N LEU A 122 3.90 15.33 -0.86
CA LEU A 122 3.25 14.97 0.40
C LEU A 122 3.62 13.56 0.87
N CYS A 123 3.75 12.60 -0.05
CA CYS A 123 4.18 11.25 0.29
C CYS A 123 5.63 11.23 0.80
N ARG A 124 6.53 12.04 0.22
CA ARG A 124 7.92 12.17 0.70
C ARG A 124 7.97 12.65 2.14
N ASP A 125 7.17 13.66 2.50
CA ASP A 125 7.10 14.16 3.88
C ASP A 125 6.71 13.02 4.85
N VAL A 126 5.69 12.23 4.51
CA VAL A 126 5.26 11.06 5.30
C VAL A 126 6.32 9.96 5.35
N PHE A 127 6.90 9.55 4.22
CA PHE A 127 7.79 8.39 4.16
C PHE A 127 9.21 8.66 4.64
N ARG A 128 9.71 9.90 4.55
CA ARG A 128 10.98 10.29 5.19
C ARG A 128 10.85 10.39 6.69
N GLY A 129 9.69 10.83 7.18
CA GLY A 129 9.43 11.02 8.61
C GLY A 129 10.16 12.20 9.24
N ASP A 130 10.78 13.07 8.44
CA ASP A 130 11.47 14.29 8.92
C ASP A 130 10.49 15.42 9.25
N LYS A 131 9.33 15.44 8.59
CA LYS A 131 8.30 16.46 8.73
C LYS A 131 6.93 15.83 8.67
N GLU A 132 6.18 15.90 9.77
CA GLU A 132 4.78 15.51 9.79
C GLU A 132 3.96 16.49 8.93
N PRO A 133 3.20 16.01 7.92
CA PRO A 133 2.30 16.89 7.18
C PRO A 133 1.27 17.51 8.12
N PRO A 134 0.94 18.80 7.96
CA PRO A 134 -0.07 19.44 8.79
C PRO A 134 -1.43 18.73 8.65
N GLU A 135 -2.27 18.80 9.69
CA GLU A 135 -3.59 18.14 9.63
C GLU A 135 -4.51 18.80 8.59
N GLU A 136 -4.33 20.10 8.38
CA GLU A 136 -5.05 20.92 7.40
C GLU A 136 -4.10 21.90 6.73
N ILE A 137 -4.43 22.29 5.50
CA ILE A 137 -3.72 23.31 4.73
C ILE A 137 -4.61 24.55 4.58
N SER A 138 -4.00 25.71 4.59
CA SER A 138 -4.64 27.01 4.42
C SER A 138 -4.65 27.46 2.95
N GLU A 139 -5.50 28.43 2.61
CA GLU A 139 -5.59 28.98 1.24
C GLU A 139 -4.29 29.66 0.78
N ASP A 140 -3.43 30.05 1.71
CA ASP A 140 -2.13 30.67 1.43
C ASP A 140 -1.02 29.63 1.17
N ASP A 141 -1.29 28.33 1.37
CA ASP A 141 -0.29 27.28 1.20
C ASP A 141 -0.11 26.90 -0.29
N PRO A 142 1.14 26.74 -0.78
CA PRO A 142 1.40 26.32 -2.17
C PRO A 142 0.80 24.95 -2.53
N GLU A 143 0.61 24.07 -1.55
CA GLU A 143 -0.07 22.78 -1.67
C GLU A 143 -1.56 22.95 -1.94
N TYR A 144 -2.20 23.95 -1.32
CA TYR A 144 -3.60 24.28 -1.54
C TYR A 144 -3.83 24.76 -2.97
N GLU A 145 -3.02 25.71 -3.43
CA GLU A 145 -3.09 26.24 -4.80
C GLU A 145 -2.91 25.13 -5.85
N GLN A 146 -1.96 24.22 -5.65
CA GLN A 146 -1.73 23.09 -6.57
C GLN A 146 -2.93 22.14 -6.66
N LEU A 147 -3.58 21.86 -5.53
CA LEU A 147 -4.76 21.01 -5.49
C LEU A 147 -5.97 21.70 -6.11
N ASP A 148 -6.18 22.99 -5.83
CA ASP A 148 -7.24 23.80 -6.46
C ASP A 148 -7.08 23.80 -7.99
N LEU A 149 -5.90 24.15 -8.49
CA LEU A 149 -5.59 24.12 -9.93
C LEU A 149 -5.79 22.73 -10.53
N TYR A 150 -5.40 21.66 -9.81
CA TYR A 150 -5.61 20.30 -10.29
C TYR A 150 -7.08 19.95 -10.42
N LEU A 151 -7.89 20.22 -9.39
CA LEU A 151 -9.32 19.93 -9.38
C LEU A 151 -10.05 20.76 -10.45
N TYR A 152 -9.74 22.04 -10.58
CA TYR A 152 -10.26 22.93 -11.61
C TYR A 152 -9.96 22.39 -13.02
N ASN A 153 -8.71 22.01 -13.30
CA ASN A 153 -8.31 21.48 -14.61
C ASN A 153 -8.90 20.10 -14.95
N LYS A 154 -9.46 19.39 -13.96
CA LYS A 154 -10.13 18.10 -14.11
C LYS A 154 -11.66 18.21 -14.17
N ASP A 155 -12.20 19.43 -14.15
CA ASP A 155 -13.63 19.69 -14.04
C ASP A 155 -14.26 19.02 -12.80
N LEU A 156 -13.50 18.95 -11.69
CA LEU A 156 -13.95 18.39 -10.41
C LEU A 156 -14.40 19.50 -9.45
N PRO A 157 -15.24 19.18 -8.44
CA PRO A 157 -15.57 20.13 -7.37
C PRO A 157 -14.30 20.68 -6.70
N CYS A 158 -14.21 22.01 -6.59
CA CYS A 158 -13.04 22.72 -6.08
C CYS A 158 -13.38 23.69 -4.94
N LYS A 159 -14.43 23.41 -4.15
CA LYS A 159 -14.68 24.19 -2.92
C LYS A 159 -13.58 23.88 -1.92
N HIS A 160 -13.40 24.75 -0.94
CA HIS A 160 -12.44 24.56 0.15
C HIS A 160 -12.49 23.14 0.76
N ALA A 161 -13.70 22.61 1.03
CA ALA A 161 -13.88 21.26 1.56
C ALA A 161 -13.40 20.14 0.60
N ASP A 162 -13.53 20.33 -0.71
CA ASP A 162 -13.09 19.37 -1.73
C ASP A 162 -11.55 19.35 -1.83
N ILE A 163 -10.92 20.54 -1.73
CA ILE A 163 -9.46 20.69 -1.71
C ILE A 163 -8.86 20.03 -0.45
N LEU A 164 -9.44 20.29 0.72
CA LEU A 164 -9.02 19.63 1.97
C LEU A 164 -9.23 18.11 1.92
N ARG A 165 -10.31 17.64 1.29
CA ARG A 165 -10.54 16.21 1.08
C ARG A 165 -9.44 15.59 0.21
N SER A 166 -9.12 16.22 -0.92
CA SER A 166 -8.06 15.78 -1.84
C SER A 166 -6.69 15.70 -1.15
N TYR A 167 -6.36 16.70 -0.34
CA TYR A 167 -5.16 16.70 0.51
C TYR A 167 -5.13 15.49 1.46
N ARG A 168 -6.23 15.27 2.21
CA ARG A 168 -6.36 14.15 3.15
C ARG A 168 -6.25 12.80 2.44
N GLU A 169 -6.89 12.64 1.28
CA GLU A 169 -6.84 11.39 0.49
C GLU A 169 -5.42 11.00 0.06
N ILE A 170 -4.51 11.97 -0.12
CA ILE A 170 -3.09 11.71 -0.37
C ILE A 170 -2.37 11.35 0.93
N VAL A 171 -2.43 12.25 1.93
CA VAL A 171 -1.66 12.11 3.17
C VAL A 171 -2.05 10.85 3.94
N GLN A 172 -3.34 10.61 4.09
CA GLN A 172 -3.85 9.46 4.83
C GLN A 172 -3.53 8.13 4.16
N HIS A 173 -3.53 8.11 2.83
CA HIS A 173 -3.12 6.91 2.12
C HIS A 173 -1.62 6.64 2.29
N ALA A 174 -0.77 7.67 2.25
CA ALA A 174 0.64 7.51 2.58
C ALA A 174 0.86 7.04 4.03
N LYS A 175 0.10 7.56 5.00
CA LYS A 175 0.16 7.13 6.41
C LYS A 175 -0.26 5.68 6.59
N ALA A 176 -1.37 5.26 5.98
CA ALA A 176 -1.80 3.86 6.00
C ALA A 176 -0.76 2.92 5.37
N ALA A 177 -0.16 3.32 4.25
CA ALA A 177 0.92 2.56 3.61
C ALA A 177 2.15 2.44 4.53
N ARG A 178 2.57 3.56 5.13
CA ARG A 178 3.68 3.59 6.09
C ARG A 178 3.41 2.64 7.25
N PHE A 179 2.25 2.76 7.90
CA PHE A 179 1.86 1.90 9.01
C PHE A 179 1.90 0.41 8.64
N MET A 180 1.27 0.02 7.52
CA MET A 180 1.25 -1.40 7.11
C MET A 180 2.66 -1.94 6.84
N ILE A 181 3.49 -1.18 6.13
CA ILE A 181 4.86 -1.60 5.81
C ILE A 181 5.72 -1.67 7.08
N GLU A 182 5.62 -0.69 7.97
CA GLU A 182 6.34 -0.70 9.25
C GLU A 182 5.95 -1.90 10.10
N GLN A 183 4.65 -2.15 10.28
CA GLN A 183 4.19 -3.24 11.13
C GLN A 183 4.53 -4.61 10.53
N VAL A 184 4.22 -4.83 9.26
CA VAL A 184 4.34 -6.16 8.64
C VAL A 184 5.77 -6.40 8.16
N CYS A 185 6.39 -5.46 7.46
CA CYS A 185 7.67 -5.69 6.79
C CYS A 185 8.88 -5.37 7.68
N ILE A 186 8.83 -4.26 8.42
CA ILE A 186 10.00 -3.79 9.21
C ILE A 186 10.01 -4.42 10.61
N ASN A 187 8.86 -4.42 11.30
CA ASN A 187 8.69 -5.02 12.63
C ASN A 187 8.37 -6.53 12.58
N ASP A 188 8.42 -7.11 11.38
CA ASP A 188 8.25 -8.53 11.09
C ASP A 188 6.93 -9.16 11.62
N LYS A 189 5.87 -8.38 11.82
CA LYS A 189 4.57 -8.93 12.25
C LYS A 189 3.86 -9.66 11.10
N ASP A 190 2.96 -10.57 11.46
CA ASP A 190 2.00 -11.15 10.51
C ASP A 190 0.88 -10.16 10.20
N LEU A 191 0.40 -10.17 8.95
CA LEU A 191 -0.78 -9.39 8.57
C LEU A 191 -2.00 -9.94 9.33
N SER A 192 -2.68 -9.06 10.05
CA SER A 192 -3.83 -9.41 10.90
C SER A 192 -5.03 -8.51 10.64
N GLU A 193 -6.21 -8.95 11.09
CA GLU A 193 -7.43 -8.11 11.06
C GLU A 193 -7.20 -6.77 11.79
N TYR A 194 -6.45 -6.76 12.89
CA TYR A 194 -6.07 -5.54 13.60
C TYR A 194 -5.28 -4.58 12.70
N ILE A 195 -4.19 -5.05 12.07
CA ILE A 195 -3.39 -4.19 11.18
C ILE A 195 -4.24 -3.67 10.02
N ILE A 196 -5.10 -4.51 9.43
CA ILE A 196 -5.98 -4.10 8.32
C ILE A 196 -6.97 -3.02 8.76
N THR A 197 -7.60 -3.19 9.92
CA THR A 197 -8.58 -2.22 10.45
C THR A 197 -7.92 -0.92 10.88
N GLN A 198 -6.76 -0.96 11.53
CA GLN A 198 -6.02 0.26 11.87
C GLN A 198 -5.56 1.02 10.62
N ALA A 199 -4.98 0.33 9.63
CA ALA A 199 -4.58 0.94 8.37
C ALA A 199 -5.77 1.54 7.60
N HIS A 200 -6.94 0.89 7.64
CA HIS A 200 -8.17 1.47 7.09
C HIS A 200 -8.62 2.71 7.87
N GLY A 201 -8.43 2.70 9.19
CA GLY A 201 -8.60 3.86 10.08
C GLY A 201 -7.78 5.05 9.59
N ASP A 202 -6.47 4.85 9.44
CA ASP A 202 -5.55 5.87 8.93
C ASP A 202 -5.99 6.36 7.55
N LEU A 203 -6.25 5.43 6.61
CA LEU A 203 -6.62 5.71 5.22
C LEU A 203 -7.86 6.62 5.09
N THR A 204 -8.80 6.51 6.03
CA THR A 204 -10.13 7.15 5.95
C THR A 204 -10.34 8.24 6.99
N TYR A 205 -9.32 8.53 7.81
CA TYR A 205 -9.39 9.55 8.85
C TYR A 205 -9.76 10.91 8.28
N LYS A 206 -10.84 11.51 8.81
CA LYS A 206 -11.44 12.79 8.36
C LYS A 206 -11.88 12.83 6.89
N ILE A 207 -12.26 11.69 6.32
CA ILE A 207 -12.83 11.57 4.98
C ILE A 207 -14.23 10.97 5.07
N ASP A 208 -15.26 11.80 4.91
CA ASP A 208 -16.65 11.35 4.98
C ASP A 208 -17.06 10.61 3.68
N ILE A 209 -17.85 9.55 3.80
CA ILE A 209 -18.43 8.88 2.61
C ILE A 209 -19.47 9.79 1.97
N SER A 210 -20.34 10.36 2.81
CA SER A 210 -21.37 11.32 2.45
C SER A 210 -21.68 12.18 3.68
N ASN A 211 -22.53 13.20 3.50
CA ASN A 211 -23.02 14.01 4.63
C ASN A 211 -23.73 13.19 5.72
N ASP A 212 -24.23 12.00 5.37
CA ASP A 212 -24.97 11.11 6.27
C ASP A 212 -24.10 10.02 6.90
N ILE A 213 -22.87 9.83 6.41
CA ILE A 213 -21.94 8.79 6.88
C ILE A 213 -20.59 9.46 7.15
N PRO A 214 -20.43 10.08 8.33
CA PRO A 214 -19.20 10.74 8.71
C PRO A 214 -18.08 9.72 8.98
N TRP A 215 -16.83 10.14 8.79
CA TRP A 215 -15.66 9.27 8.89
C TRP A 215 -15.58 8.46 10.19
N ASN A 216 -15.93 9.07 11.32
CA ASN A 216 -15.82 8.45 12.64
C ASN A 216 -16.86 7.34 12.89
N GLU A 217 -17.84 7.14 11.99
CA GLU A 217 -18.81 6.04 12.07
C GLU A 217 -18.35 4.78 11.32
N TYR A 218 -17.48 4.89 10.32
CA TYR A 218 -17.08 3.76 9.48
C TYR A 218 -15.57 3.51 9.44
N SER A 219 -14.76 4.51 9.75
CA SER A 219 -13.31 4.44 9.70
C SER A 219 -12.80 3.34 10.64
N GLY A 220 -11.89 2.52 10.13
CA GLY A 220 -11.35 1.34 10.82
C GLY A 220 -12.35 0.23 11.19
N GLN A 221 -13.60 0.28 10.72
CA GLN A 221 -14.66 -0.66 11.13
C GLN A 221 -15.27 -1.39 9.95
N TYR A 222 -15.51 -2.70 10.09
CA TYR A 222 -16.24 -3.46 9.08
C TYR A 222 -17.66 -2.91 8.92
N ARG A 223 -18.13 -2.86 7.67
CA ARG A 223 -19.45 -2.33 7.34
C ARG A 223 -20.56 -3.13 8.01
N LEU A 224 -21.60 -2.42 8.43
CA LEU A 224 -22.81 -2.99 9.02
C LEU A 224 -24.01 -2.94 8.06
N TRP A 225 -23.75 -2.67 6.78
CA TRP A 225 -24.75 -2.58 5.72
C TRP A 225 -24.24 -3.21 4.43
N ASN A 226 -25.17 -3.54 3.54
CA ASN A 226 -24.85 -4.10 2.23
C ASN A 226 -24.42 -3.01 1.26
N VAL A 227 -23.40 -3.32 0.45
CA VAL A 227 -22.80 -2.41 -0.53
C VAL A 227 -22.76 -3.08 -1.89
N GLN A 228 -22.74 -2.26 -2.93
CA GLN A 228 -22.61 -2.68 -4.32
C GLN A 228 -21.68 -1.73 -5.06
N CYS A 229 -20.99 -2.23 -6.08
CA CYS A 229 -20.22 -1.41 -7.01
C CYS A 229 -20.73 -1.67 -8.42
N GLY A 230 -21.31 -0.64 -9.05
CA GLY A 230 -22.05 -0.80 -10.29
C GLY A 230 -23.21 -1.80 -10.12
N SER A 231 -23.22 -2.86 -10.93
CA SER A 231 -24.19 -3.97 -10.84
C SER A 231 -23.75 -5.12 -9.93
N HIS A 232 -22.52 -5.07 -9.39
CA HIS A 232 -21.99 -6.14 -8.56
C HIS A 232 -22.38 -5.91 -7.09
N VAL A 233 -23.17 -6.82 -6.54
CA VAL A 233 -23.54 -6.84 -5.12
C VAL A 233 -22.54 -7.69 -4.37
N PHE A 234 -21.91 -7.10 -3.35
CA PHE A 234 -20.93 -7.82 -2.52
C PHE A 234 -21.61 -8.72 -1.49
N MET A 235 -20.80 -9.52 -0.79
CA MET A 235 -21.25 -10.41 0.28
C MET A 235 -22.12 -9.67 1.31
N ASP A 236 -23.10 -10.36 1.90
CA ASP A 236 -23.89 -9.79 2.98
C ASP A 236 -23.01 -9.37 4.18
N HIS A 237 -23.26 -8.19 4.73
CA HIS A 237 -22.45 -7.60 5.81
C HIS A 237 -22.33 -8.52 7.04
N SER A 238 -23.35 -9.34 7.32
CA SER A 238 -23.33 -10.29 8.45
C SER A 238 -22.24 -11.36 8.33
N LYS A 239 -21.73 -11.60 7.11
CA LYS A 239 -20.71 -12.61 6.82
C LYS A 239 -19.29 -12.04 6.75
N VAL A 240 -19.14 -10.71 6.66
CA VAL A 240 -17.85 -10.03 6.45
C VAL A 240 -16.82 -10.43 7.50
N ARG A 241 -17.19 -10.39 8.78
CA ARG A 241 -16.26 -10.71 9.88
C ARG A 241 -15.74 -12.15 9.81
N ILE A 242 -16.61 -13.09 9.45
CA ILE A 242 -16.22 -14.50 9.29
C ILE A 242 -15.29 -14.63 8.08
N ALA A 243 -15.65 -14.04 6.94
CA ALA A 243 -14.84 -14.10 5.73
C ALA A 243 -13.45 -13.45 5.89
N MET A 244 -13.34 -12.35 6.64
CA MET A 244 -12.05 -11.71 6.94
C MET A 244 -11.16 -12.59 7.82
N ARG A 245 -11.71 -13.19 8.88
CA ARG A 245 -10.99 -14.16 9.70
C ARG A 245 -10.53 -15.36 8.87
N ASP A 246 -11.43 -15.96 8.08
CA ASP A 246 -11.12 -17.10 7.24
C ASP A 246 -10.02 -16.76 6.21
N MET A 247 -10.02 -15.54 5.66
CA MET A 247 -8.97 -15.06 4.76
C MET A 247 -7.61 -14.97 5.45
N ILE A 248 -7.54 -14.48 6.69
CA ILE A 248 -6.29 -14.41 7.46
C ILE A 248 -5.78 -15.82 7.82
N GLU A 249 -6.67 -16.71 8.29
CA GLU A 249 -6.30 -18.10 8.60
C GLU A 249 -5.77 -18.84 7.35
N GLU A 250 -6.37 -18.59 6.18
CA GLU A 250 -5.90 -19.13 4.91
C GLU A 250 -4.53 -18.56 4.51
N LEU A 251 -4.31 -17.25 4.68
CA LEU A 251 -3.02 -16.58 4.42
C LEU A 251 -1.91 -17.23 5.23
N GLU A 252 -2.11 -17.35 6.55
CA GLU A 252 -1.14 -18.00 7.42
C GLU A 252 -0.89 -19.45 7.03
N SER A 253 -1.94 -20.19 6.67
CA SER A 253 -1.81 -21.58 6.20
C SER A 253 -0.97 -21.67 4.93
N ASP A 254 -1.18 -20.78 3.96
CA ASP A 254 -0.42 -20.79 2.72
C ASP A 254 1.03 -20.39 2.92
N ILE A 255 1.30 -19.41 3.81
CA ILE A 255 2.66 -19.05 4.21
C ILE A 255 3.36 -20.24 4.88
N ARG A 256 2.71 -20.92 5.82
CA ARG A 256 3.27 -22.13 6.47
C ARG A 256 3.64 -23.19 5.43
N LYS A 257 2.74 -23.48 4.48
CA LYS A 257 3.01 -24.44 3.39
C LYS A 257 4.18 -24.00 2.51
N ALA A 258 4.31 -22.71 2.21
CA ALA A 258 5.42 -22.17 1.43
C ALA A 258 6.76 -22.33 2.18
N THR A 259 6.76 -22.03 3.48
CA THR A 259 7.91 -22.22 4.38
C THR A 259 8.33 -23.68 4.46
N ASP A 260 7.40 -24.60 4.68
CA ASP A 260 7.66 -26.04 4.74
C ASP A 260 8.25 -26.58 3.42
N LYS A 261 7.78 -26.05 2.28
CA LYS A 261 8.31 -26.39 0.95
C LYS A 261 9.64 -25.72 0.63
N GLY A 262 10.08 -24.74 1.41
CA GLY A 262 11.28 -23.97 1.12
C GLY A 262 11.16 -23.07 -0.12
N GLN A 263 9.95 -22.70 -0.57
CA GLN A 263 9.74 -21.87 -1.75
C GLN A 263 8.42 -21.09 -1.68
N ILE A 264 8.40 -19.87 -2.23
CA ILE A 264 7.21 -19.00 -2.26
C ILE A 264 7.11 -18.30 -3.62
N ASP A 265 5.89 -18.01 -4.09
CA ASP A 265 5.64 -17.04 -5.15
C ASP A 265 4.98 -15.81 -4.52
N PRO A 266 5.74 -14.75 -4.17
CA PRO A 266 5.17 -13.55 -3.54
C PRO A 266 4.14 -12.87 -4.43
N VAL A 267 4.28 -12.95 -5.75
CA VAL A 267 3.34 -12.33 -6.69
C VAL A 267 2.02 -13.08 -6.67
N ALA A 268 2.04 -14.40 -6.81
CA ALA A 268 0.83 -15.21 -6.73
C ALA A 268 0.14 -15.08 -5.36
N LEU A 269 0.91 -15.12 -4.26
CA LEU A 269 0.38 -14.96 -2.91
C LEU A 269 -0.30 -13.59 -2.75
N ALA A 270 0.41 -12.51 -3.07
CA ALA A 270 -0.10 -11.16 -2.92
C ALA A 270 -1.35 -10.92 -3.79
N SER A 271 -1.34 -11.37 -5.05
CA SER A 271 -2.49 -11.23 -5.95
C SER A 271 -3.70 -12.04 -5.49
N LYS A 272 -3.49 -13.24 -4.93
CA LYS A 272 -4.57 -14.06 -4.33
C LYS A 272 -5.27 -13.30 -3.19
N TYR A 273 -4.52 -12.73 -2.26
CA TYR A 273 -5.11 -12.05 -1.08
C TYR A 273 -5.63 -10.65 -1.38
N CYS A 274 -5.02 -9.93 -2.32
CA CYS A 274 -5.59 -8.72 -2.90
C CYS A 274 -6.98 -9.00 -3.52
N HIS A 275 -7.06 -10.05 -4.35
CA HIS A 275 -8.29 -10.47 -4.99
C HIS A 275 -9.35 -10.95 -3.98
N LYS A 276 -8.99 -11.76 -2.99
CA LYS A 276 -9.93 -12.21 -1.95
C LYS A 276 -10.48 -11.01 -1.16
N PHE A 277 -9.61 -10.13 -0.68
CA PHE A 277 -10.01 -8.98 0.13
C PHE A 277 -11.02 -8.08 -0.58
N VAL A 278 -10.75 -7.73 -1.86
CA VAL A 278 -11.65 -6.83 -2.60
C VAL A 278 -13.03 -7.43 -2.88
N ASN A 279 -13.12 -8.77 -2.98
CA ASN A 279 -14.39 -9.48 -3.16
C ASN A 279 -15.17 -9.68 -1.84
N ILE A 280 -14.48 -9.75 -0.69
CA ILE A 280 -15.13 -9.65 0.62
C ILE A 280 -15.71 -8.25 0.80
N HIS A 281 -14.96 -7.24 0.39
CA HIS A 281 -15.31 -5.82 0.44
C HIS A 281 -15.74 -5.39 1.86
N PRO A 282 -14.83 -5.51 2.86
CA PRO A 282 -15.20 -5.46 4.27
C PRO A 282 -15.60 -4.07 4.79
N PHE A 283 -15.21 -2.99 4.12
CA PHE A 283 -15.41 -1.62 4.59
C PHE A 283 -16.51 -0.88 3.81
N GLY A 284 -16.98 0.24 4.36
CA GLY A 284 -17.96 1.12 3.71
C GLY A 284 -17.40 1.85 2.48
N ASP A 285 -16.12 2.22 2.52
CA ASP A 285 -15.34 2.80 1.43
C ASP A 285 -13.86 2.39 1.57
N GLY A 286 -12.99 2.73 0.61
CA GLY A 286 -11.54 2.53 0.71
C GLY A 286 -11.06 1.11 0.39
N ASN A 287 -11.95 0.17 0.10
CA ASN A 287 -11.61 -1.24 -0.16
C ASN A 287 -10.61 -1.42 -1.32
N GLY A 288 -10.75 -0.64 -2.41
CA GLY A 288 -9.81 -0.70 -3.54
C GLY A 288 -8.39 -0.24 -3.15
N ARG A 289 -8.28 0.82 -2.35
CA ARG A 289 -6.99 1.32 -1.86
C ARG A 289 -6.37 0.32 -0.88
N MET A 290 -7.16 -0.20 0.07
CA MET A 290 -6.72 -1.23 1.01
C MET A 290 -6.26 -2.52 0.32
N CYS A 291 -6.93 -3.00 -0.73
CA CYS A 291 -6.52 -4.23 -1.41
C CYS A 291 -5.14 -4.07 -2.08
N ARG A 292 -4.85 -2.88 -2.64
CA ARG A 292 -3.55 -2.55 -3.25
C ARG A 292 -2.45 -2.31 -2.20
N LEU A 293 -2.80 -1.83 -1.01
CA LEU A 293 -1.88 -1.79 0.14
C LEU A 293 -1.54 -3.20 0.63
N ILE A 294 -2.53 -4.09 0.75
CA ILE A 294 -2.30 -5.51 1.10
C ILE A 294 -1.40 -6.17 0.06
N LEU A 295 -1.66 -5.96 -1.24
CA LEU A 295 -0.83 -6.45 -2.34
C LEU A 295 0.64 -6.05 -2.15
N ASN A 296 0.92 -4.75 -2.00
CA ASN A 296 2.28 -4.24 -1.87
C ASN A 296 2.95 -4.66 -0.56
N THR A 297 2.20 -4.69 0.55
CA THR A 297 2.74 -5.13 1.85
C THR A 297 3.22 -6.58 1.78
N LEU A 298 2.43 -7.47 1.17
CA LEU A 298 2.81 -8.88 0.99
C LEU A 298 3.99 -9.05 0.02
N LEU A 299 4.03 -8.27 -1.07
CA LEU A 299 5.17 -8.27 -2.01
C LEU A 299 6.47 -7.83 -1.33
N ILE A 300 6.44 -6.75 -0.54
CA ILE A 300 7.61 -6.26 0.20
C ILE A 300 8.05 -7.29 1.25
N LYS A 301 7.11 -7.82 2.05
CA LYS A 301 7.37 -8.83 3.09
C LYS A 301 8.03 -10.08 2.51
N TYR A 302 7.40 -10.71 1.53
CA TYR A 302 7.78 -12.04 1.05
C TYR A 302 8.73 -12.02 -0.16
N GLY A 303 8.85 -10.88 -0.85
CA GLY A 303 9.85 -10.65 -1.89
C GLY A 303 11.20 -10.11 -1.37
N GLY A 304 11.31 -9.84 -0.07
CA GLY A 304 12.55 -9.45 0.58
C GLY A 304 12.87 -7.97 0.38
N GLY A 305 11.88 -7.12 0.62
CA GLY A 305 11.93 -5.66 0.46
C GLY A 305 11.46 -5.15 -0.90
N CYS A 306 11.25 -6.03 -1.89
CA CYS A 306 10.89 -5.67 -3.25
C CYS A 306 10.14 -6.82 -3.95
N PRO A 307 9.39 -6.58 -5.04
CA PRO A 307 9.15 -5.30 -5.72
C PRO A 307 8.10 -4.42 -5.03
N ILE A 308 8.09 -3.13 -5.38
CA ILE A 308 6.98 -2.20 -5.10
C ILE A 308 6.21 -2.03 -6.41
N VAL A 309 4.96 -2.45 -6.42
CA VAL A 309 4.09 -2.46 -7.60
C VAL A 309 3.26 -1.18 -7.65
N THR A 310 3.45 -0.43 -8.74
CA THR A 310 2.73 0.81 -9.04
C THR A 310 1.73 0.56 -10.16
N ILE A 311 0.43 0.69 -9.86
CA ILE A 311 -0.68 0.47 -10.82
C ILE A 311 -1.51 1.75 -10.88
N GLY A 312 -1.98 2.12 -12.07
CA GLY A 312 -2.83 3.28 -12.33
C GLY A 312 -2.07 4.55 -12.67
N LEU A 313 -0.79 4.44 -13.06
CA LEU A 313 0.05 5.61 -13.39
C LEU A 313 -0.38 6.30 -14.68
N ASP A 314 -0.92 5.54 -15.64
CA ASP A 314 -1.46 6.06 -16.89
C ASP A 314 -2.88 5.54 -17.17
N GLY A 315 -3.57 6.17 -18.13
CA GLY A 315 -4.96 5.83 -18.44
C GLY A 315 -5.16 4.45 -19.05
N ARG A 316 -4.17 3.86 -19.73
CA ARG A 316 -4.25 2.48 -20.25
C ARG A 316 -4.12 1.50 -19.09
N ASP A 317 -3.15 1.74 -18.23
CA ASP A 317 -2.87 0.93 -17.05
C ASP A 317 -4.07 0.85 -16.10
N ARG A 318 -4.65 2.02 -15.80
CA ARG A 318 -5.90 2.14 -15.02
C ARG A 318 -7.05 1.35 -15.66
N ARG A 319 -7.24 1.46 -16.98
CA ARG A 319 -8.33 0.76 -17.69
C ARG A 319 -8.15 -0.75 -17.64
N GLU A 320 -6.92 -1.23 -17.81
CA GLU A 320 -6.63 -2.66 -17.80
C GLU A 320 -6.84 -3.26 -16.40
N TYR A 321 -6.34 -2.59 -15.35
CA TYR A 321 -6.61 -3.01 -13.99
C TYR A 321 -8.12 -3.08 -13.68
N LEU A 322 -8.89 -2.06 -14.07
CA LEU A 322 -10.34 -2.05 -13.86
C LEU A 322 -11.05 -3.16 -14.64
N ARG A 323 -10.60 -3.47 -15.87
CA ARG A 323 -11.11 -4.60 -16.66
C ARG A 323 -10.91 -5.92 -15.92
N ILE A 324 -9.72 -6.15 -15.37
CA ILE A 324 -9.36 -7.35 -14.60
C ILE A 324 -10.19 -7.43 -13.31
N ALA A 325 -10.32 -6.32 -12.59
CA ALA A 325 -11.09 -6.24 -11.35
C ALA A 325 -12.57 -6.56 -11.58
N VAL A 326 -13.18 -6.00 -12.64
CA VAL A 326 -14.57 -6.29 -13.03
C VAL A 326 -14.74 -7.74 -13.46
N ALA A 327 -13.77 -8.30 -14.18
CA ALA A 327 -13.79 -9.72 -14.58
C ALA A 327 -13.59 -10.68 -13.40
N GLN A 328 -13.16 -10.18 -12.23
CA GLN A 328 -12.83 -10.97 -11.05
C GLN A 328 -11.88 -12.14 -11.37
N ASN A 329 -10.94 -11.92 -12.29
CA ASN A 329 -10.01 -12.96 -12.73
C ASN A 329 -8.68 -12.83 -11.96
N MET A 330 -8.51 -13.69 -10.95
CA MET A 330 -7.30 -13.75 -10.13
C MET A 330 -6.05 -14.02 -10.96
N LYS A 331 -6.12 -14.89 -11.98
CA LYS A 331 -4.96 -15.25 -12.80
C LYS A 331 -4.47 -14.09 -13.67
N GLN A 332 -5.40 -13.33 -14.24
CA GLN A 332 -5.06 -12.10 -14.96
C GLN A 332 -4.47 -11.04 -14.02
N LEU A 333 -5.00 -10.93 -12.79
CA LEU A 333 -4.42 -10.03 -11.79
C LEU A 333 -3.00 -10.45 -11.41
N ALA A 334 -2.74 -11.74 -11.23
CA ALA A 334 -1.41 -12.27 -10.91
C ALA A 334 -0.41 -11.97 -12.04
N PHE A 335 -0.79 -12.22 -13.29
CA PHE A 335 0.05 -11.90 -14.44
C PHE A 335 0.32 -10.40 -14.59
N PHE A 336 -0.72 -9.58 -14.46
CA PHE A 336 -0.60 -8.12 -14.49
C PHE A 336 0.33 -7.63 -13.36
N THR A 337 0.16 -8.14 -12.14
CA THR A 337 1.05 -7.84 -11.00
C THR A 337 2.49 -8.24 -11.32
N LEU A 338 2.72 -9.40 -11.96
CA LEU A 338 4.05 -9.87 -12.35
C LEU A 338 4.74 -8.91 -13.35
N GLN A 339 3.99 -8.34 -14.30
CA GLN A 339 4.52 -7.34 -15.24
C GLN A 339 4.97 -6.07 -14.50
N HIS A 340 4.14 -5.53 -13.62
CA HIS A 340 4.51 -4.35 -12.83
C HIS A 340 5.66 -4.62 -11.86
N ALA A 341 5.70 -5.82 -11.27
CA ALA A 341 6.78 -6.29 -10.42
C ALA A 341 8.11 -6.34 -11.19
N HIS A 342 8.09 -6.92 -12.40
CA HIS A 342 9.24 -6.96 -13.29
C HIS A 342 9.74 -5.54 -13.62
N ASP A 343 8.84 -4.65 -14.06
CA ASP A 343 9.20 -3.30 -14.49
C ASP A 343 9.73 -2.44 -13.33
N SER A 344 9.16 -2.61 -12.13
CA SER A 344 9.66 -2.01 -10.89
C SER A 344 11.10 -2.42 -10.61
N MET A 345 11.39 -3.72 -10.69
CA MET A 345 12.75 -4.21 -10.46
C MET A 345 13.74 -3.80 -11.55
N LEU A 346 13.28 -3.67 -12.79
CA LEU A 346 14.11 -3.14 -13.88
C LEU A 346 14.52 -1.68 -13.60
N ARG A 347 13.58 -0.82 -13.19
CA ARG A 347 13.88 0.58 -12.81
C ARG A 347 14.86 0.66 -11.65
N LEU A 348 14.64 -0.13 -10.59
CA LEU A 348 15.53 -0.16 -9.42
C LEU A 348 16.94 -0.68 -9.78
N LYS A 349 17.02 -1.68 -10.66
CA LYS A 349 18.28 -2.18 -11.19
C LYS A 349 19.03 -1.12 -11.99
N GLU A 350 18.35 -0.39 -12.86
CA GLU A 350 18.96 0.71 -13.63
C GLU A 350 19.48 1.82 -12.70
N ALA A 351 18.71 2.18 -11.68
CA ALA A 351 19.13 3.14 -10.66
C ALA A 351 20.38 2.67 -9.89
N THR A 352 20.50 1.36 -9.63
CA THR A 352 21.66 0.77 -8.95
C THR A 352 22.88 0.66 -9.89
N LYS A 353 22.67 0.40 -11.19
CA LYS A 353 23.76 0.26 -12.18
C LYS A 353 24.42 1.58 -12.54
N LEU A 354 23.67 2.68 -12.60
CA LEU A 354 24.23 4.01 -12.83
C LEU A 354 25.25 4.43 -11.75
N ARG A 355 25.41 3.65 -10.68
CA ARG A 355 26.32 3.88 -9.55
C ARG A 355 27.59 3.04 -9.56
N VAL A 356 27.58 1.86 -10.18
CA VAL A 356 28.79 1.06 -10.35
C VAL A 356 29.56 1.73 -11.47
N SER A 357 30.44 2.67 -11.14
CA SER A 357 31.36 3.29 -12.10
C SER A 357 31.97 2.17 -12.95
N PRO A 358 31.99 2.26 -14.30
CA PRO A 358 32.88 1.39 -15.05
C PRO A 358 34.29 1.64 -14.49
N GLU A 359 34.94 0.59 -13.98
CA GLU A 359 36.34 0.71 -13.56
C GLU A 359 37.15 1.35 -14.71
N PRO A 360 38.10 2.24 -14.40
CA PRO A 360 38.82 3.03 -15.39
C PRO A 360 39.63 2.20 -16.40
#